data_AF-Q6DDN8-F1
#
_entry.id   AF-Q6DDN8-F1
#
_cell.length_a   1.000
_cell.length_b   1.000
_cell.length_c   1.000
_cell.angle_alpha   90.00
_cell.angle_beta   90.00
_cell.angle_gamma   90.00
#
_symmetry.space_group_name_H-M   'P 1'
#
loop_
_entity.id
_entity.type
_entity.pdbx_description
1 polymer ?
#
loop_
_entity_poly.entity_id
_entity_poly.type
_entity_poly.pdbx_seq_one_letter_code
_entity_poly.pdbx_strand_id
1 'polypeptide(L)'
;MEASCLELALEGERLCKAGDFKTGTVFFEAAVQVGTEDLKTLSAIYSQLGNAYFYLKEFSKALEYHKHDLTLARSIGDHIGEAKASGNLCNTLKILGQYDEAIACCQRHLDISLEQGDRVGEARALYNAGNVFHARGKQLSWNMPQIPGDLSEEVKETLEKATAWTAWSSSHSPPTRSKMEISAGAKTTATITFPWRQMHRRFLLLIPTTSGYRCPP
;
A
#
# COMPACT_ATOMS: atom_id res chain seq x y z
N MET A 1 -28.86 19.34 18.41
CA MET A 1 -27.62 18.67 18.86
C MET A 1 -26.72 18.67 17.64
N GLU A 2 -25.74 19.55 17.59
CA GLU A 2 -24.76 19.54 16.50
C GLU A 2 -23.95 18.24 16.65
N ALA A 3 -23.95 17.40 15.62
CA ALA A 3 -23.18 16.16 15.65
C ALA A 3 -21.69 16.51 15.70
N SER A 4 -20.97 15.90 16.64
CA SER A 4 -19.53 16.09 16.76
C SER A 4 -18.82 15.49 15.55
N CYS A 5 -17.64 16.04 15.21
CA CYS A 5 -16.77 15.50 14.16
C CYS A 5 -16.54 13.98 14.31
N LEU A 6 -16.42 13.50 15.55
CA LEU A 6 -16.20 12.08 15.83
C LEU A 6 -17.43 11.22 15.51
N GLU A 7 -18.64 11.67 15.86
CA GLU A 7 -19.88 10.94 15.55
C GLU A 7 -20.09 10.81 14.04
N LEU A 8 -19.82 11.89 13.29
CA LEU A 8 -19.90 11.87 11.83
C LEU A 8 -18.86 10.92 11.21
N ALA A 9 -17.63 10.92 11.72
CA ALA A 9 -16.58 10.03 11.27
C ALA A 9 -16.91 8.54 11.55
N LEU A 10 -17.47 8.23 12.73
CA LEU A 10 -17.88 6.88 13.08
C LEU A 10 -19.03 6.38 12.19
N GLU A 11 -19.99 7.24 11.86
CA GLU A 11 -21.08 6.89 10.96
C GLU A 11 -20.57 6.68 9.51
N GLY A 12 -19.65 7.54 9.05
CA GLY A 12 -18.95 7.35 7.77
C GLY A 12 -18.21 6.00 7.71
N GLU A 13 -17.50 5.63 8.78
CA GLU A 13 -16.81 4.34 8.86
C GLU A 13 -17.79 3.16 8.83
N ARG A 14 -18.91 3.25 9.56
CA ARG A 14 -19.96 2.23 9.58
C ARG A 14 -20.54 2.00 8.19
N LEU A 15 -20.81 3.07 7.44
CA LEU A 15 -21.34 3.01 6.07
C LEU A 15 -20.34 2.41 5.08
N CYS A 16 -19.07 2.84 5.15
CA CYS A 16 -18.00 2.24 4.34
C CYS A 16 -17.84 0.74 4.62
N LYS A 17 -17.94 0.30 5.88
CA LYS A 17 -17.95 -1.14 6.23
C LYS A 17 -19.16 -1.87 5.67
N ALA A 18 -20.33 -1.22 5.63
CA ALA A 18 -21.54 -1.76 5.00
C ALA A 18 -21.48 -1.79 3.46
N GLY A 19 -20.44 -1.19 2.85
CA GLY A 19 -20.24 -1.13 1.41
C GLY A 19 -20.84 0.11 0.74
N ASP A 20 -21.47 1.00 1.50
CA ASP A 20 -21.98 2.28 1.00
C ASP A 20 -20.91 3.37 1.13
N PHE A 21 -19.94 3.34 0.22
CA PHE A 21 -18.85 4.31 0.19
C PHE A 21 -19.34 5.72 -0.21
N LYS A 22 -20.42 5.84 -0.99
CA LYS A 22 -20.93 7.14 -1.44
C LYS A 22 -21.50 7.93 -0.28
N THR A 23 -22.38 7.30 0.51
CA THR A 23 -22.93 7.95 1.70
C THR A 23 -21.83 8.13 2.75
N GLY A 24 -20.92 7.15 2.89
CA GLY A 24 -19.77 7.25 3.78
C GLY A 24 -18.89 8.47 3.51
N THR A 25 -18.58 8.78 2.24
CA THR A 25 -17.80 9.98 1.89
C THR A 25 -18.48 11.28 2.32
N VAL A 26 -19.81 11.38 2.21
CA VAL A 26 -20.57 12.57 2.63
C VAL A 26 -20.45 12.80 4.13
N PHE A 27 -20.55 11.73 4.94
CA PHE A 27 -20.38 11.83 6.39
C PHE A 27 -18.96 12.22 6.80
N PHE A 28 -17.94 11.68 6.13
CA PHE A 28 -16.57 12.10 6.41
C PHE A 28 -16.28 13.53 5.96
N GLU A 29 -16.80 14.01 4.84
CA GLU A 29 -16.67 15.40 4.42
C GLU A 29 -17.35 16.35 5.40
N ALA A 30 -18.54 15.99 5.89
CA ALA A 30 -19.20 16.72 6.96
C ALA A 30 -18.36 16.75 8.24
N ALA A 31 -17.69 15.64 8.60
CA ALA A 31 -16.79 15.59 9.74
C ALA A 31 -15.59 16.56 9.58
N VAL A 32 -14.98 16.60 8.39
CA VAL A 32 -13.91 17.55 8.07
C VAL A 32 -14.40 19.01 8.14
N GLN A 33 -15.62 19.28 7.69
CA GLN A 33 -16.21 20.62 7.72
C GLN A 33 -16.54 21.10 9.14
N VAL A 34 -17.01 20.21 10.02
CA VAL A 34 -17.19 20.52 11.45
C VAL A 34 -15.84 20.82 12.10
N GLY A 35 -14.79 20.10 11.68
CA GLY A 35 -13.43 20.27 12.17
C GLY A 35 -13.22 19.66 13.55
N THR A 36 -11.96 19.38 13.87
CA THR A 36 -11.54 18.87 15.17
C THR A 36 -10.17 19.43 15.54
N GLU A 37 -9.94 19.65 16.84
CA GLU A 37 -8.63 20.01 17.37
C GLU A 37 -7.67 18.80 17.42
N ASP A 38 -8.23 17.58 17.43
CA ASP A 38 -7.42 16.36 17.41
C ASP A 38 -6.95 16.03 15.99
N LEU A 39 -5.72 16.43 15.70
CA LEU A 39 -5.06 16.20 14.42
C LEU A 39 -4.90 14.71 14.08
N LYS A 40 -4.84 13.79 15.07
CA LYS A 40 -4.79 12.35 14.81
C LYS A 40 -6.11 11.83 14.28
N THR A 41 -7.22 12.26 14.90
CA THR A 41 -8.56 11.97 14.39
C THR A 41 -8.76 12.54 12.99
N LEU A 42 -8.29 13.77 12.73
CA LEU A 42 -8.36 14.38 11.41
C LEU A 42 -7.56 13.59 10.35
N SER A 43 -6.35 13.14 10.68
CA SER A 43 -5.53 12.27 9.81
C SER A 43 -6.25 10.95 9.50
N ALA A 44 -6.85 10.31 10.51
CA ALA A 44 -7.65 9.10 10.31
C ALA A 44 -8.83 9.35 9.36
N ILE A 45 -9.54 10.47 9.51
CA ILE A 45 -10.65 10.85 8.62
C ILE A 45 -10.16 11.02 7.18
N TYR A 46 -9.05 11.73 6.96
CA TYR A 46 -8.47 11.89 5.62
C TYR A 46 -8.04 10.55 5.00
N SER A 47 -7.45 9.66 5.79
CA SER A 47 -7.07 8.32 5.34
C SER A 47 -8.30 7.52 4.87
N GLN A 48 -9.39 7.58 5.64
CA GLN A 48 -10.63 6.87 5.34
C GLN A 48 -11.37 7.47 4.15
N LEU A 49 -11.38 8.80 4.01
CA LEU A 49 -11.86 9.49 2.80
C LEU A 49 -11.11 9.06 1.56
N GLY A 50 -9.78 9.05 1.61
CA GLY A 50 -8.95 8.61 0.51
C GLY A 50 -9.27 7.16 0.10
N ASN A 51 -9.41 6.27 1.08
CA ASN A 51 -9.81 4.88 0.83
C ASN A 51 -11.21 4.77 0.22
N ALA A 52 -12.19 5.50 0.74
CA ALA A 52 -13.55 5.49 0.21
C ALA A 52 -13.59 5.99 -1.24
N TYR A 53 -12.91 7.09 -1.55
CA TYR A 53 -12.77 7.61 -2.91
C TYR A 53 -12.02 6.65 -3.84
N PHE A 54 -11.02 5.94 -3.32
CA PHE A 54 -10.32 4.88 -4.05
C PHE A 54 -11.29 3.75 -4.46
N TYR A 55 -12.17 3.31 -3.55
CA TYR A 55 -13.20 2.30 -3.85
C TYR A 55 -14.27 2.82 -4.84
N LEU A 56 -14.58 4.11 -4.79
CA LEU A 56 -15.47 4.77 -5.76
C LEU A 56 -14.82 5.00 -7.14
N LYS A 57 -13.52 4.67 -7.29
CA LYS A 57 -12.71 4.91 -8.50
C LYS A 57 -12.48 6.39 -8.81
N GLU A 58 -12.68 7.28 -7.84
CA GLU A 58 -12.35 8.70 -7.95
C GLU A 58 -10.90 8.92 -7.49
N PHE A 59 -9.95 8.40 -8.29
CA PHE A 59 -8.54 8.33 -7.91
C PHE A 59 -7.87 9.69 -7.69
N SER A 60 -8.32 10.74 -8.39
CA SER A 60 -7.80 12.10 -8.21
C SER A 60 -8.09 12.65 -6.81
N LYS A 61 -9.33 12.48 -6.32
CA LYS A 61 -9.69 12.87 -4.95
C LYS A 61 -9.01 11.99 -3.91
N ALA A 62 -8.93 10.68 -4.16
CA ALA A 62 -8.20 9.77 -3.29
C ALA A 62 -6.74 10.20 -3.10
N LEU A 63 -6.09 10.64 -4.19
CA LEU A 63 -4.72 11.15 -4.17
C LEU A 63 -4.59 12.40 -3.29
N GLU A 64 -5.52 13.35 -3.41
CA GLU A 64 -5.54 14.58 -2.61
C GLU A 64 -5.68 14.28 -1.12
N TYR A 65 -6.65 13.45 -0.73
CA TYR A 65 -6.86 13.10 0.67
C TYR A 65 -5.70 12.28 1.26
N HIS A 66 -5.12 11.36 0.50
CA HIS A 66 -3.91 10.66 0.95
C HIS A 66 -2.69 11.57 1.08
N LYS A 67 -2.56 12.61 0.24
CA LYS A 67 -1.53 13.65 0.39
C LYS A 67 -1.77 14.51 1.64
N HIS A 68 -3.02 14.87 1.92
CA HIS A 68 -3.38 15.59 3.15
C HIS A 68 -3.07 14.76 4.40
N ASP A 69 -3.45 13.48 4.42
CA ASP A 69 -3.11 12.54 5.48
C ASP A 69 -1.59 12.46 5.70
N LEU A 70 -0.82 12.30 4.62
CA LEU A 70 0.64 12.24 4.69
C LEU A 70 1.28 13.52 5.26
N THR A 71 0.86 14.69 4.78
CA THR A 71 1.36 15.98 5.27
C THR A 71 1.00 16.17 6.74
N LEU A 72 -0.21 15.79 7.14
CA LEU A 72 -0.67 15.91 8.53
C LEU A 72 0.12 14.98 9.44
N ALA A 73 0.27 13.70 9.07
CA ALA A 73 1.06 12.72 9.81
C ALA A 73 2.51 13.18 10.03
N ARG A 74 3.13 13.79 9.00
CA ARG A 74 4.47 14.42 9.12
C ARG A 74 4.48 15.59 10.10
N SER A 75 3.48 16.47 10.03
CA SER A 75 3.41 17.66 10.87
C SER A 75 3.28 17.33 12.37
N ILE A 76 2.60 16.23 12.70
CA ILE A 76 2.41 15.78 14.08
C ILE A 76 3.46 14.77 14.55
N GLY A 77 4.40 14.38 13.68
CA GLY A 77 5.42 13.37 13.98
C GLY A 77 4.87 11.95 14.16
N ASP A 78 3.73 11.61 13.54
CA ASP A 78 3.19 10.26 13.57
C ASP A 78 3.84 9.40 12.48
N HIS A 79 4.92 8.73 12.83
CA HIS A 79 5.63 7.83 11.92
C HIS A 79 4.76 6.64 11.45
N ILE A 80 3.90 6.09 12.31
CA ILE A 80 3.03 4.96 11.91
C ILE A 80 1.97 5.44 10.92
N GLY A 81 1.38 6.62 11.18
CA GLY A 81 0.46 7.29 10.25
C GLY A 81 1.13 7.60 8.92
N GLU A 82 2.35 8.14 8.95
CA GLU A 82 3.12 8.49 7.75
C GLU A 82 3.40 7.27 6.88
N ALA A 83 3.79 6.14 7.49
CA ALA A 83 4.01 4.88 6.80
C ALA A 83 2.74 4.38 6.08
N LYS A 84 1.60 4.39 6.78
CA LYS A 84 0.31 3.98 6.22
C LYS A 84 -0.14 4.90 5.09
N ALA A 85 -0.08 6.21 5.28
CA ALA A 85 -0.42 7.21 4.28
C ALA A 85 0.45 7.06 3.03
N SER A 86 1.76 6.84 3.20
CA SER A 86 2.69 6.57 2.10
C SER A 86 2.33 5.29 1.33
N GLY A 87 1.93 4.22 2.03
CA GLY A 87 1.45 2.99 1.40
C GLY A 87 0.15 3.17 0.58
N ASN A 88 -0.81 3.93 1.10
CA ASN A 88 -2.07 4.22 0.41
C ASN A 88 -1.84 5.12 -0.82
N LEU A 89 -0.95 6.11 -0.68
CA LEU A 89 -0.55 6.98 -1.77
C LEU A 89 0.18 6.19 -2.88
N CYS A 90 1.08 5.28 -2.52
CA CYS A 90 1.75 4.37 -3.46
C CYS A 90 0.73 3.57 -4.30
N ASN A 91 -0.30 3.02 -3.66
CA ASN A 91 -1.36 2.29 -4.36
C ASN A 91 -2.20 3.17 -5.29
N THR A 92 -2.48 4.40 -4.90
CA THR A 92 -3.25 5.36 -5.71
C THR A 92 -2.45 5.81 -6.94
N LEU A 93 -1.19 6.20 -6.75
CA LEU A 93 -0.28 6.61 -7.82
C LEU A 93 -0.03 5.49 -8.84
N LYS A 94 0.07 4.23 -8.37
CA LYS A 94 0.16 3.05 -9.23
C LYS A 94 -1.01 2.95 -10.20
N ILE A 95 -2.24 3.20 -9.74
CA ILE A 95 -3.44 3.14 -10.58
C ILE A 95 -3.47 4.31 -11.57
N LEU A 96 -2.97 5.48 -11.17
CA LEU A 96 -2.82 6.65 -12.04
C LEU A 96 -1.67 6.52 -13.06
N GLY A 97 -0.86 5.46 -12.99
CA GLY A 97 0.28 5.25 -13.89
C GLY A 97 1.53 6.07 -13.52
N GLN A 98 1.53 6.76 -12.38
CA GLN A 98 2.65 7.54 -11.86
C GLN A 98 3.62 6.64 -11.08
N TYR A 99 4.34 5.76 -11.79
CA TYR A 99 5.13 4.71 -11.14
C TYR A 99 6.35 5.21 -10.37
N ASP A 100 7.03 6.26 -10.84
CA ASP A 100 8.23 6.77 -10.16
C ASP A 100 7.87 7.40 -8.80
N GLU A 101 6.80 8.19 -8.75
CA GLU A 101 6.26 8.72 -7.49
C GLU A 101 5.75 7.59 -6.58
N ALA A 102 5.10 6.56 -7.14
CA ALA A 102 4.64 5.41 -6.36
C ALA A 102 5.80 4.66 -5.69
N ILE A 103 6.91 4.45 -6.40
CA ILE A 103 8.11 3.80 -5.83
C ILE A 103 8.67 4.63 -4.67
N ALA A 104 8.75 5.96 -4.81
CA ALA A 104 9.21 6.84 -3.74
C ALA A 104 8.32 6.74 -2.48
N CYS A 105 6.99 6.69 -2.65
CA CYS A 105 6.05 6.49 -1.55
C CYS A 105 6.21 5.10 -0.91
N CYS A 106 6.41 4.06 -1.71
CA CYS A 106 6.64 2.71 -1.21
C CYS A 106 7.97 2.59 -0.45
N GLN A 107 9.03 3.29 -0.87
CA GLN A 107 10.30 3.39 -0.14
C GLN A 107 10.11 4.07 1.21
N ARG A 108 9.42 5.22 1.24
CA ARG A 108 9.13 5.93 2.49
C ARG A 108 8.40 5.04 3.50
N HIS A 109 7.42 4.26 3.04
CA HIS A 109 6.73 3.29 3.89
C HIS A 109 7.71 2.24 4.44
N LEU A 110 8.55 1.65 3.59
CA LEU A 110 9.52 0.64 4.00
C LEU A 110 10.53 1.18 5.02
N ASP A 111 11.11 2.36 4.77
CA ASP A 111 12.09 2.99 5.66
C ASP A 111 11.52 3.16 7.07
N ILE A 112 10.32 3.73 7.17
CA ILE A 112 9.66 3.95 8.46
C ILE A 112 9.31 2.62 9.14
N SER A 113 8.85 1.61 8.37
CA SER A 113 8.58 0.28 8.93
C SER A 113 9.84 -0.39 9.47
N LEU A 114 11.00 -0.22 8.81
CA LEU A 114 12.28 -0.72 9.29
C LEU A 114 12.75 0.02 10.55
N GLU A 115 12.65 1.35 10.56
CA GLU A 115 12.98 2.19 11.71
C GLU A 115 12.18 1.80 12.96
N GLN A 116 10.91 1.45 12.80
CA GLN A 116 10.02 1.03 13.89
C GLN A 116 10.07 -0.48 14.20
N GLY A 117 10.75 -1.28 13.37
CA GLY A 117 10.73 -2.74 13.48
C GLY A 117 9.37 -3.40 13.18
N ASP A 118 8.49 -2.71 12.45
CA ASP A 118 7.18 -3.23 12.03
C ASP A 118 7.34 -4.19 10.82
N ARG A 119 7.43 -5.49 11.13
CA ARG A 119 7.53 -6.54 10.11
C ARG A 119 6.28 -6.66 9.23
N VAL A 120 5.11 -6.28 9.73
CA VAL A 120 3.86 -6.33 8.95
C VAL A 120 3.85 -5.17 7.96
N GLY A 121 4.27 -3.99 8.39
CA GLY A 121 4.51 -2.82 7.54
C GLY A 121 5.56 -3.09 6.46
N GLU A 122 6.70 -3.67 6.83
CA GLU A 122 7.77 -4.07 5.88
C GLU A 122 7.22 -4.98 4.77
N ALA A 123 6.53 -6.05 5.14
CA ALA A 123 5.94 -6.98 4.17
C ALA A 123 4.90 -6.30 3.26
N ARG A 124 4.10 -5.37 3.80
CA ARG A 124 3.13 -4.60 3.01
C ARG A 124 3.81 -3.63 2.04
N ALA A 125 4.88 -2.96 2.47
CA ALA A 125 5.65 -2.07 1.62
C ALA A 125 6.31 -2.82 0.45
N LEU A 126 6.93 -3.97 0.74
CA LEU A 126 7.49 -4.89 -0.27
C LEU A 126 6.44 -5.39 -1.26
N TYR A 127 5.27 -5.78 -0.76
CA TYR A 127 4.17 -6.21 -1.61
C TYR A 127 3.69 -5.08 -2.54
N ASN A 128 3.52 -3.87 -2.00
CA ASN A 128 3.10 -2.72 -2.79
C ASN A 128 4.15 -2.33 -3.84
N ALA A 129 5.45 -2.32 -3.50
CA ALA A 129 6.53 -2.05 -4.45
C ALA A 129 6.55 -3.09 -5.58
N GLY A 130 6.44 -4.38 -5.25
CA GLY A 130 6.34 -5.45 -6.25
C GLY A 130 5.17 -5.26 -7.21
N ASN A 131 4.01 -4.83 -6.69
CA ASN A 131 2.86 -4.50 -7.53
C ASN A 131 3.10 -3.30 -8.45
N VAL A 132 3.83 -2.28 -7.98
CA VAL A 132 4.20 -1.11 -8.80
C VAL A 132 5.13 -1.51 -9.93
N PHE A 133 6.19 -2.25 -9.63
CA PHE A 133 7.12 -2.76 -10.65
C PHE A 133 6.43 -3.67 -11.66
N HIS A 134 5.52 -4.54 -11.19
CA HIS A 134 4.72 -5.39 -12.06
C HIS A 134 3.81 -4.56 -12.99
N ALA A 135 3.11 -3.56 -12.45
CA ALA A 135 2.24 -2.68 -13.24
C ALA A 135 3.04 -1.90 -14.29
N ARG A 136 4.21 -1.36 -13.91
CA ARG A 136 5.14 -0.67 -14.82
C ARG A 136 5.62 -1.59 -15.94
N GLY A 137 6.13 -2.78 -15.60
CA GLY A 137 6.60 -3.76 -16.58
C GLY A 137 5.48 -4.21 -17.53
N LYS A 138 4.26 -4.38 -17.02
CA LYS A 138 3.08 -4.63 -17.85
C LYS A 138 2.85 -3.49 -18.83
N GLN A 139 2.74 -2.24 -18.37
CA GLN A 139 2.50 -1.09 -19.25
C GLN A 139 3.56 -0.97 -20.36
N LEU A 140 4.84 -1.14 -20.02
CA LEU A 140 5.93 -1.12 -20.99
C LEU A 140 5.80 -2.24 -22.05
N SER A 141 5.35 -3.42 -21.65
CA SER A 141 5.12 -4.55 -22.56
C SER A 141 3.96 -4.33 -23.53
N TRP A 142 2.90 -3.61 -23.14
CA TRP A 142 1.77 -3.30 -24.05
C TRP A 142 2.07 -2.21 -25.08
N ASN A 143 3.03 -1.32 -24.77
CA ASN A 143 3.35 -0.18 -25.64
C ASN A 143 4.34 -0.49 -26.77
N MET A 144 4.86 -1.73 -26.85
CA MET A 144 5.94 -2.11 -27.77
C MET A 144 5.53 -3.24 -28.73
N PRO A 145 6.10 -3.29 -29.95
CA PRO A 145 5.95 -4.44 -30.85
C PRO A 145 6.45 -5.71 -30.14
N GLN A 146 5.57 -6.70 -29.98
CA GLN A 146 5.88 -7.97 -29.30
C GLN A 146 6.82 -8.79 -30.20
N ILE A 147 8.13 -8.68 -29.99
CA ILE A 147 9.10 -9.65 -30.53
C ILE A 147 9.15 -10.81 -29.51
N PRO A 148 8.72 -12.03 -29.86
CA PRO A 148 8.73 -13.14 -28.93
C PRO A 148 10.17 -13.43 -28.45
N GLY A 149 10.39 -13.34 -27.13
CA GLY A 149 11.65 -13.74 -26.50
C GLY A 149 12.64 -12.61 -26.16
N ASP A 150 12.36 -11.35 -26.52
CA ASP A 150 13.22 -10.23 -26.14
C ASP A 150 12.49 -9.30 -25.15
N LEU A 151 13.01 -9.23 -23.92
CA LEU A 151 12.54 -8.28 -22.92
C LEU A 151 13.22 -6.93 -23.22
N SER A 152 12.44 -5.87 -23.45
CA SER A 152 12.96 -4.52 -23.58
C SER A 152 13.87 -4.17 -22.39
N GLU A 153 14.95 -3.43 -22.63
CA GLU A 153 15.90 -2.99 -21.60
C GLU A 153 15.20 -2.27 -20.43
N GLU A 154 14.12 -1.52 -20.69
CA GLU A 154 13.34 -0.86 -19.64
C GLU A 154 12.59 -1.85 -18.73
N VAL A 155 12.17 -3.00 -19.27
CA VAL A 155 11.54 -4.07 -18.49
C VAL A 155 12.60 -4.81 -17.66
N LYS A 156 13.79 -5.06 -18.22
CA LYS A 156 14.93 -5.63 -17.49
C LYS A 156 15.37 -4.71 -16.34
N GLU A 157 15.52 -3.42 -16.58
CA GLU A 157 15.87 -2.43 -15.56
C GLU A 157 14.82 -2.38 -14.43
N THR A 158 13.53 -2.45 -14.78
CA THR A 158 12.43 -2.50 -13.81
C THR A 158 12.50 -3.77 -12.93
N LEU A 159 12.83 -4.91 -13.53
CA LEU A 159 13.04 -6.18 -12.82
C LEU A 159 14.28 -6.14 -11.92
N GLU A 160 15.40 -5.62 -12.41
CA GLU A 160 16.62 -5.44 -11.63
C GLU A 160 16.37 -4.54 -10.43
N LYS A 161 15.71 -3.39 -10.61
CA LYS A 161 15.29 -2.50 -9.52
C LYS A 161 14.43 -3.23 -8.51
N ALA A 162 13.46 -4.04 -8.93
CA ALA A 162 12.63 -4.82 -8.03
C ALA A 162 13.44 -5.83 -7.20
N THR A 163 14.38 -6.54 -7.82
CA THR A 163 15.26 -7.49 -7.11
C THR A 163 16.19 -6.79 -6.14
N ALA A 164 16.79 -5.66 -6.54
CA ALA A 164 17.63 -4.83 -5.68
C ALA A 164 16.84 -4.32 -4.47
N TRP A 165 15.57 -3.95 -4.65
CA TRP A 165 14.68 -3.50 -3.58
C TRP A 165 14.46 -4.58 -2.50
N THR A 166 14.22 -5.82 -2.93
CA THR A 166 14.05 -6.96 -2.00
C THR A 166 15.36 -7.35 -1.29
N ALA A 167 16.49 -7.24 -1.99
CA ALA A 167 17.81 -7.46 -1.43
C ALA A 167 18.19 -6.37 -0.42
N TRP A 168 17.85 -5.11 -0.70
CA TRP A 168 18.06 -3.97 0.20
C TRP A 168 17.32 -4.16 1.52
N SER A 169 16.03 -4.54 1.49
CA SER A 169 15.26 -4.85 2.70
C SER A 169 15.95 -5.94 3.52
N SER A 170 16.35 -7.04 2.88
CA SER A 170 16.97 -8.20 3.54
C SER A 170 18.30 -7.88 4.25
N SER A 171 19.03 -6.87 3.76
CA SER A 171 20.28 -6.39 4.36
C SER A 171 20.07 -5.44 5.54
N HIS A 172 18.91 -4.76 5.60
CA HIS A 172 18.58 -3.77 6.62
C HIS A 172 17.60 -4.28 7.68
N SER A 173 16.96 -5.44 7.47
CA SER A 173 16.21 -6.12 8.54
C SER A 173 17.18 -6.62 9.63
N PRO A 174 16.90 -6.38 10.93
CA PRO A 174 17.74 -6.89 12.02
C PRO A 174 17.85 -8.43 11.94
N PRO A 175 19.02 -9.02 12.24
CA PRO A 175 19.23 -10.46 12.09
C PRO A 175 18.18 -11.22 12.91
N THR A 176 17.33 -11.97 12.22
CA THR A 176 16.39 -12.86 12.87
C THR A 176 17.17 -13.94 13.63
N ARG A 177 16.68 -14.33 14.82
CA ARG A 177 17.18 -15.44 15.65
C ARG A 177 17.25 -16.80 14.93
N SER A 178 16.84 -16.87 13.66
CA SER A 178 16.97 -18.01 12.76
C SER A 178 18.29 -18.04 11.96
N LYS A 179 19.19 -17.05 12.10
CA LYS A 179 20.58 -17.14 11.60
C LYS A 179 21.47 -17.94 12.58
N MET A 180 20.98 -19.08 13.08
CA MET A 180 21.86 -20.13 13.61
C MET A 180 21.92 -21.23 12.56
N GLU A 181 23.11 -21.36 11.97
CA GLU A 181 23.64 -22.53 11.28
C GLU A 181 22.90 -23.00 10.03
N ILE A 182 23.39 -22.57 8.87
CA ILE A 182 23.61 -23.51 7.77
C ILE A 182 25.07 -23.38 7.38
N SER A 183 25.88 -24.28 7.93
CA SER A 183 27.28 -24.48 7.55
C SER A 183 27.35 -25.13 6.16
N ALA A 184 28.50 -24.88 5.52
CA ALA A 184 28.85 -25.24 4.15
C ALA A 184 28.52 -26.70 3.77
N GLY A 185 27.94 -26.89 2.57
CA GLY A 185 27.77 -28.22 2.01
C GLY A 185 27.03 -28.29 0.67
N ALA A 186 27.74 -27.99 -0.43
CA ALA A 186 27.61 -28.62 -1.74
C ALA A 186 26.29 -28.53 -2.58
N LYS A 187 26.50 -28.01 -3.81
CA LYS A 187 25.89 -28.38 -5.11
C LYS A 187 24.52 -27.79 -5.49
N THR A 188 24.61 -26.73 -6.30
CA THR A 188 23.87 -26.46 -7.55
C THR A 188 22.62 -27.30 -7.81
N THR A 189 21.43 -26.70 -7.61
CA THR A 189 20.32 -26.63 -8.58
C THR A 189 19.37 -25.53 -8.06
N ALA A 190 19.43 -24.33 -8.65
CA ALA A 190 18.56 -23.23 -8.26
C ALA A 190 17.19 -23.39 -8.93
N THR A 191 16.32 -24.21 -8.33
CA THR A 191 14.89 -24.16 -8.65
C THR A 191 14.29 -22.99 -7.88
N ILE A 192 14.16 -21.84 -8.54
CA ILE A 192 13.45 -20.68 -8.00
C ILE A 192 11.94 -21.00 -8.03
N THR A 193 11.46 -21.77 -7.05
CA THR A 193 10.04 -21.81 -6.73
C THR A 193 9.72 -20.58 -5.88
N PHE A 194 9.33 -19.49 -6.55
CA PHE A 194 8.68 -18.36 -5.90
C PHE A 194 7.45 -18.84 -5.11
N PRO A 195 7.35 -18.63 -3.79
CA PRO A 195 6.21 -19.07 -3.01
C PRO A 195 5.07 -18.03 -3.08
N TRP A 196 4.64 -17.63 -4.28
CA TRP A 196 3.46 -16.76 -4.47
C TRP A 196 2.17 -17.40 -3.92
N ARG A 197 2.09 -18.74 -3.86
CA ARG A 197 0.88 -19.46 -3.45
C ARG A 197 0.67 -19.59 -1.93
N GLN A 198 1.69 -19.38 -1.10
CA GLN A 198 1.55 -19.52 0.36
C GLN A 198 1.19 -18.20 1.06
N MET A 199 1.56 -17.06 0.48
CA MET A 199 1.21 -15.74 1.01
C MET A 199 -0.29 -15.46 0.92
N HIS A 200 -0.96 -16.02 -0.10
CA HIS A 200 -2.41 -15.85 -0.33
C HIS A 200 -3.32 -16.44 0.78
N ARG A 201 -2.88 -17.46 1.54
CA ARG A 201 -3.74 -18.12 2.54
C ARG A 201 -3.64 -17.55 3.95
N ARG A 202 -2.61 -16.76 4.28
CA ARG A 202 -2.49 -16.07 5.58
C ARG A 202 -2.83 -14.58 5.52
N PHE A 203 -2.86 -13.96 4.34
CA PHE A 203 -3.21 -12.55 4.19
C PHE A 203 -4.73 -12.24 4.15
N LEU A 204 -5.57 -13.27 4.02
CA LEU A 204 -7.03 -13.14 4.05
C LEU A 204 -7.61 -12.81 5.45
N LEU A 205 -6.77 -12.66 6.49
CA LEU A 205 -7.20 -12.41 7.87
C LEU A 205 -6.80 -11.04 8.44
N LEU A 206 -6.16 -10.16 7.66
CA LEU A 206 -5.74 -8.81 8.14
C LEU A 206 -6.13 -7.66 7.19
N ILE A 207 -6.96 -7.95 6.20
CA ILE A 207 -7.83 -6.98 5.54
C ILE A 207 -9.14 -7.03 6.32
N PRO A 208 -9.79 -5.92 6.71
CA PRO A 208 -11.16 -5.98 7.19
C PRO A 208 -11.99 -6.66 6.10
N THR A 209 -12.40 -7.89 6.36
CA THR A 209 -13.24 -8.67 5.48
C THR A 209 -14.64 -8.08 5.52
N THR A 210 -15.07 -7.40 4.46
CA THR A 210 -16.48 -7.37 4.10
C THR A 210 -16.64 -7.77 2.63
N SER A 211 -17.46 -8.80 2.43
CA SER A 211 -18.01 -9.32 1.17
C SER A 211 -17.01 -10.04 0.23
N GLY A 212 -17.18 -11.31 -0.13
CA GLY A 212 -18.44 -12.00 -0.42
C GLY A 212 -18.67 -12.15 -1.93
N TYR A 213 -17.65 -12.48 -2.73
CA TYR A 213 -17.83 -12.77 -4.15
C TYR A 213 -17.97 -14.27 -4.39
N ARG A 214 -19.22 -14.73 -4.54
CA ARG A 214 -19.54 -15.90 -5.36
C ARG A 214 -19.41 -15.48 -6.83
N CYS A 215 -18.68 -16.26 -7.62
CA CYS A 215 -18.77 -16.19 -9.08
C CYS A 215 -20.12 -16.78 -9.53
N PRO A 216 -20.89 -16.10 -10.40
CA PRO A 216 -21.97 -16.73 -11.15
C PRO A 216 -21.39 -17.49 -12.39
N PRO A 217 -22.19 -18.38 -13.02
CA PRO A 217 -21.70 -19.57 -13.73
C PRO A 217 -20.94 -19.30 -15.03
#